data_AF-A0A935S4Y1-F1
#
_entry.id   AF-A0A935S4Y1-F1
#
_cell.length_a   1.000
_cell.length_b   1.000
_cell.length_c   1.000
_cell.angle_alpha   90.00
_cell.angle_beta   90.00
_cell.angle_gamma   90.00
#
_symmetry.space_group_name_H-M   'P 1'
#
loop_
_entity.id
_entity.type
_entity.pdbx_description
1 polymer ?
#
loop_
_entity_poly.entity_id
_entity_poly.type
_entity_poly.pdbx_seq_one_letter_code
_entity_poly.pdbx_strand_id
1 'polypeptide(L)'
;MDIPKVRNYVGLNIISVVVALTLNFLAVSLPLNNKTTGELSDAYPNYFVPAGFTFSIWGIIYLLLIAFMLYQAYQFLKKIWIQ
;
A
#
# COMPACT_ATOMS: atom_id res chain seq x y z
N MET A 1 -14.62 -19.68 22.23
CA MET A 1 -13.98 -19.65 20.89
C MET A 1 -12.90 -18.59 20.93
N ASP A 2 -11.64 -19.00 21.00
CA ASP A 2 -10.53 -18.12 21.39
C ASP A 2 -10.27 -16.97 20.41
N ILE A 3 -10.48 -15.74 20.89
CA ILE A 3 -10.30 -14.46 20.19
C ILE A 3 -8.94 -13.74 20.45
N PRO A 4 -7.81 -14.37 20.83
CA PRO A 4 -6.55 -13.63 20.95
C PRO A 4 -5.78 -13.53 19.62
N LYS A 5 -5.90 -14.51 18.70
CA LYS A 5 -5.09 -14.54 17.46
C LYS A 5 -5.51 -13.49 16.43
N VAL A 6 -6.82 -13.26 16.26
CA VAL A 6 -7.35 -12.31 15.24
C VAL A 6 -6.95 -10.85 15.55
N ARG A 7 -6.84 -10.50 16.84
CA ARG A 7 -6.42 -9.16 17.29
C ARG A 7 -4.99 -8.81 16.83
N ASN A 8 -4.08 -9.79 16.81
CA ASN A 8 -2.70 -9.56 16.40
C ASN A 8 -2.59 -9.29 14.89
N TYR A 9 -3.46 -9.89 14.07
CA TYR A 9 -3.42 -9.71 12.62
C TYR A 9 -3.90 -8.33 12.15
N VAL A 10 -4.83 -7.68 12.87
CA VAL A 10 -5.28 -6.32 12.51
C VAL A 10 -4.16 -5.30 12.67
N GLY A 11 -3.45 -5.34 13.81
CA GLY A 11 -2.30 -4.45 14.05
C GLY A 11 -1.18 -4.68 13.04
N LEU A 12 -0.86 -5.94 12.75
CA LEU A 12 0.15 -6.29 11.74
C LEU A 12 -0.24 -5.83 10.33
N ASN A 13 -1.52 -5.92 9.96
CA ASN A 13 -2.01 -5.45 8.67
C ASN A 13 -1.87 -3.93 8.54
N ILE A 14 -2.30 -3.17 9.54
CA ILE A 14 -2.16 -1.70 9.56
C ILE A 14 -0.70 -1.30 9.37
N ILE A 15 0.22 -1.90 10.13
CA ILE A 15 1.66 -1.62 10.01
C ILE A 15 2.15 -1.98 8.61
N SER A 16 1.75 -3.13 8.07
CA SER A 16 2.17 -3.58 6.75
C SER A 16 1.71 -2.63 5.64
N VAL A 17 0.47 -2.16 5.69
CA VAL A 17 -0.08 -1.19 4.71
C VAL A 17 0.66 0.14 4.82
N VAL A 18 0.87 0.66 6.04
CA VAL A 18 1.60 1.92 6.23
C VAL A 18 3.03 1.80 5.69
N VAL A 19 3.77 0.76 6.07
CA VAL A 19 5.14 0.52 5.58
C VAL A 19 5.16 0.40 4.06
N ALA A 20 4.24 -0.37 3.47
CA ALA A 20 4.17 -0.54 2.02
C ALA A 20 3.92 0.78 1.29
N LEU A 21 2.98 1.60 1.77
CA LEU A 21 2.68 2.91 1.17
C LEU A 21 3.85 3.88 1.31
N THR A 22 4.48 3.93 2.49
CA THR A 22 5.66 4.75 2.73
C THR A 22 6.79 4.35 1.80
N LEU A 23 7.15 3.07 1.73
CA LEU A 23 8.23 2.62 0.85
C LEU A 23 7.93 2.84 -0.63
N ASN A 24 6.69 2.63 -1.08
CA ASN A 24 6.31 2.92 -2.46
C ASN A 24 6.41 4.43 -2.78
N PHE A 25 5.97 5.28 -1.85
CA PHE A 25 6.10 6.73 -2.00
C PHE A 25 7.58 7.14 -2.07
N LEU A 26 8.40 6.65 -1.14
CA LEU A 26 9.84 6.94 -1.14
C LEU A 26 10.52 6.44 -2.42
N ALA A 27 10.18 5.24 -2.91
CA ALA A 27 10.78 4.68 -4.12
C ALA A 27 10.48 5.51 -5.38
N VAL A 28 9.35 6.22 -5.41
CA VAL A 28 8.97 7.10 -6.53
C VAL A 28 9.50 8.53 -6.33
N SER A 29 9.50 9.04 -5.09
CA SER A 29 9.86 10.42 -4.79
C SER A 29 11.36 10.64 -4.57
N LEU A 30 12.09 9.65 -4.07
CA LEU A 30 13.55 9.75 -3.97
C LEU A 30 14.15 9.38 -5.33
N PRO A 31 14.95 10.25 -5.97
CA PRO A 31 15.70 9.90 -7.15
C PRO A 31 16.85 8.96 -6.76
N LEU A 32 16.51 7.68 -6.56
CA LEU A 32 17.47 6.63 -6.31
C LEU A 32 18.42 6.59 -7.52
N ASN A 33 19.71 6.84 -7.28
CA ASN A 33 20.72 6.93 -8.34
C ASN A 33 20.53 8.12 -9.32
N ASN A 34 20.05 9.28 -8.84
CA ASN A 34 19.81 10.50 -9.64
C ASN A 34 18.85 10.32 -10.82
N LYS A 35 18.03 9.26 -10.80
CA LYS A 35 17.00 9.00 -11.80
C LYS A 35 15.68 8.72 -11.10
N THR A 36 14.60 9.17 -11.69
CA THR A 36 13.26 8.76 -11.27
C THR A 36 12.93 7.39 -11.85
N THR A 37 11.98 6.68 -11.22
CA THR A 37 11.49 5.38 -11.71
C THR A 37 10.93 5.47 -13.14
N GLY A 38 10.32 6.62 -13.49
CA GLY A 38 9.84 6.88 -14.85
C GLY A 38 10.97 7.03 -15.86
N GLU A 39 11.97 7.88 -15.56
CA GLU A 39 13.13 8.07 -16.43
C GLU A 39 13.95 6.79 -16.62
N LEU A 40 14.05 5.95 -15.58
CA LEU A 40 14.72 4.66 -15.69
C LEU A 40 13.93 3.70 -16.59
N SER A 41 12.59 3.71 -16.50
CA SER A 41 11.72 2.92 -17.38
C SER A 41 11.83 3.38 -18.84
N ASP A 42 11.87 4.70 -19.08
CA ASP A 42 11.97 5.29 -20.41
C ASP A 42 13.36 5.12 -21.03
N ALA A 43 14.40 4.96 -20.22
CA ALA A 43 15.76 4.70 -20.67
C ALA A 43 15.95 3.33 -21.35
N TYR A 44 15.04 2.38 -21.12
CA TYR A 44 15.07 1.03 -21.69
C TYR A 44 13.80 0.75 -22.49
N PRO A 45 13.64 1.34 -23.69
CA PRO A 45 12.47 1.12 -24.52
C PRO A 45 12.34 -0.36 -24.85
N ASN A 46 11.26 -0.97 -24.38
CA ASN A 46 10.92 -2.35 -24.67
C ASN A 46 9.41 -2.45 -24.87
N TYR A 47 8.96 -3.46 -25.63
CA TYR A 47 7.55 -3.66 -25.96
C TYR A 47 6.67 -4.07 -24.76
N PHE A 48 7.26 -4.20 -23.57
CA PHE A 48 6.57 -4.63 -22.35
C PHE A 48 6.40 -3.50 -21.33
N VAL A 49 7.07 -2.36 -21.50
CA VAL A 49 6.85 -1.18 -20.65
C VAL A 49 5.51 -0.57 -21.04
N PRO A 50 4.53 -0.56 -20.13
CA PRO A 50 3.25 0.05 -20.42
C PRO A 50 3.39 1.57 -20.43
N ALA A 51 2.43 2.25 -21.07
CA ALA A 51 2.41 3.70 -21.08
C ALA A 51 2.34 4.28 -19.66
N GLY A 52 2.91 5.47 -19.44
CA GLY A 52 2.99 6.11 -18.12
C GLY A 52 1.65 6.19 -17.38
N PHE A 53 0.53 6.36 -18.10
CA PHE A 53 -0.81 6.38 -17.49
C PHE A 53 -1.21 5.04 -16.86
N THR A 54 -0.68 3.90 -17.34
CA THR A 54 -1.01 2.57 -16.81
C THR A 54 -0.57 2.42 -15.35
N PHE A 55 0.45 3.16 -14.92
CA PHE A 55 0.87 3.24 -13.51
C PHE A 55 -0.13 3.98 -12.61
N SER A 56 -1.13 4.68 -13.15
CA SER A 56 -2.19 5.29 -12.34
C SER A 56 -3.04 4.27 -11.54
N ILE A 57 -3.05 3.00 -11.97
CA ILE A 57 -3.72 1.91 -11.27
C ILE A 57 -3.24 1.75 -9.82
N TRP A 58 -1.98 2.09 -9.54
CA TRP A 58 -1.41 2.06 -8.20
C TRP A 58 -2.17 2.96 -7.23
N GLY A 59 -2.66 4.13 -7.67
CA GLY A 59 -3.49 5.01 -6.84
C GLY A 59 -4.79 4.34 -6.40
N ILE A 60 -5.46 3.62 -7.31
CA ILE A 60 -6.69 2.87 -7.00
C ILE A 60 -6.39 1.73 -6.01
N ILE A 61 -5.29 0.99 -6.23
CA ILE A 61 -4.86 -0.08 -5.33
C ILE A 61 -4.57 0.47 -3.93
N TYR A 62 -3.84 1.58 -3.82
CA TYR A 62 -3.55 2.21 -2.53
C TYR A 62 -4.81 2.66 -1.81
N LEU A 63 -5.78 3.24 -2.54
CA LEU A 63 -7.07 3.63 -1.98
C LEU A 63 -7.84 2.43 -1.42
N LEU A 64 -7.89 1.32 -2.17
CA LEU A 64 -8.55 0.09 -1.73
C LEU A 64 -7.86 -0.52 -0.49
N LEU A 65 -6.52 -0.53 -0.46
CA LEU A 65 -5.75 -1.00 0.70
C LEU A 65 -6.04 -0.15 1.95
N ILE A 66 -6.08 1.18 1.80
CA ILE A 66 -6.43 2.08 2.91
C ILE A 66 -7.87 1.84 3.37
N ALA A 67 -8.82 1.73 2.45
CA ALA A 67 -10.23 1.46 2.78
C ALA A 67 -10.38 0.13 3.54
N PHE A 68 -9.69 -0.93 3.10
CA PHE A 68 -9.70 -2.22 3.76
C PHE A 68 -9.05 -2.19 5.16
N MET A 69 -7.94 -1.48 5.30
CA MET A 69 -7.28 -1.25 6.58
C MET A 69 -8.22 -0.51 7.56
N LEU A 70 -8.87 0.57 7.12
CA LEU A 70 -9.80 1.35 7.93
C LEU A 70 -11.04 0.53 8.31
N TYR A 71 -11.59 -0.25 7.39
CA TYR A 71 -12.72 -1.14 7.66
C TYR A 71 -12.39 -2.13 8.78
N GLN A 72 -11.23 -2.80 8.73
CA GLN A 72 -10.81 -3.72 9.78
C GLN A 72 -10.55 -3.01 11.12
N ALA A 73 -9.94 -1.82 11.09
CA ALA A 73 -9.73 -1.01 12.29
C ALA A 73 -11.07 -0.61 12.94
N TYR A 74 -12.05 -0.19 12.15
CA TYR A 74 -13.40 0.14 12.64
C TYR A 74 -14.10 -1.07 13.27
N GLN A 75 -14.07 -2.23 12.60
CA GLN A 75 -14.66 -3.46 13.11
C GLN A 75 -14.03 -3.90 14.43
N PHE A 76 -12.70 -3.72 14.56
CA PHE A 76 -11.98 -3.98 15.80
C PHE A 76 -12.39 -3.03 16.93
N LEU A 77 -12.46 -1.72 16.68
CA LEU A 77 -12.88 -0.72 17.67
C LEU A 77 -14.33 -0.92 18.12
N LYS A 78 -15.24 -1.17 17.18
CA LYS A 78 -16.65 -1.48 17.45
C LYS A 78 -16.78 -2.71 18.36
N LYS A 79 -15.96 -3.73 18.12
CA LYS A 79 -15.95 -4.92 18.96
C LYS A 79 -15.47 -4.64 20.38
N ILE A 80 -14.50 -3.75 20.60
CA ILE A 80 -14.05 -3.40 21.96
C ILE A 80 -15.15 -2.69 22.75
N TRP A 81 -15.92 -1.81 22.11
CA TRP A 81 -16.93 -0.98 22.76
C TRP A 81 -18.26 -1.68 23.08
N ILE A 82 -18.55 -2.81 22.42
CA ILE A 82 -19.82 -3.56 22.55
C ILE A 82 -19.64 -4.83 23.42
N GLN A 83 -18.43 -5.09 23.91
CA GLN A 83 -18.11 -6.15 24.86
C GLN A 83 -18.03 -5.58 26.27
#